data_AF-A0A257LKV8-F1
#
_entry.id   AF-A0A257LKV8-F1
#
_cell.length_a   1.000
_cell.length_b   1.000
_cell.length_c   1.000
_cell.angle_alpha   90.00
_cell.angle_beta   90.00
_cell.angle_gamma   90.00
#
_symmetry.space_group_name_H-M   'P 1'
#
loop_
_entity.id
_entity.type
_entity.pdbx_description
1 polymer ?
#
loop_
_entity_poly.entity_id
_entity_poly.type
_entity_poly.pdbx_seq_one_letter_code
_entity_poly.pdbx_strand_id
1 'polypeptide(L)'
;MLPKLCRLGWIIGIMGIVTLLLRPYHDGALRYGLPASILCLWSTVLISLWANRFWRVGLIALPLIAVLPFLLPGKLLDSVALRAGYVEGLRGFDGVGYIWGGESSRGIDCAGLPRRAFRDALFHQGVTGMNGDAFREWARQWWFDTRAKAMGAGYRGFPR
;
A
#
# COMPACT_ATOMS: atom_id res chain seq x y z
N MET A 1 13.79 -6.32 -31.77
CA MET A 1 13.05 -5.13 -31.26
C MET A 1 12.52 -5.35 -29.84
N LEU A 2 11.92 -6.52 -29.55
CA LEU A 2 11.44 -6.93 -28.22
C LEU A 2 12.39 -6.65 -27.02
N PRO A 3 13.71 -6.92 -27.07
CA PRO A 3 14.60 -6.68 -25.92
C PRO A 3 14.82 -5.20 -25.60
N LYS A 4 14.75 -4.29 -26.58
CA LYS A 4 14.89 -2.84 -26.34
C LYS A 4 13.64 -2.28 -25.65
N LEU A 5 12.46 -2.72 -26.07
CA LEU A 5 11.17 -2.34 -25.46
C LEU A 5 11.07 -2.85 -24.02
N CYS A 6 11.52 -4.09 -23.76
CA CYS A 6 11.52 -4.64 -22.39
C CYS A 6 12.45 -3.86 -21.45
N ARG A 7 13.65 -3.46 -21.92
CA ARG A 7 14.57 -2.61 -21.14
C ARG A 7 13.96 -1.25 -20.80
N LEU A 8 13.31 -0.62 -21.78
CA LEU A 8 12.66 0.67 -21.56
C LEU A 8 11.53 0.56 -20.53
N GLY A 9 10.68 -0.46 -20.65
CA GLY A 9 9.61 -0.71 -19.69
C GLY A 9 10.13 -1.01 -18.27
N TRP A 10 11.26 -1.71 -18.15
CA TRP A 10 11.95 -1.91 -16.88
C TRP A 10 12.37 -0.59 -16.23
N ILE A 11 13.04 0.28 -16.99
CA ILE A 11 13.52 1.58 -16.51
C ILE A 11 12.34 2.46 -16.09
N ILE A 12 11.29 2.54 -16.92
CA ILE A 12 10.09 3.32 -16.62
C ILE A 12 9.39 2.79 -15.37
N GLY A 13 9.22 1.47 -15.25
CA GLY A 13 8.58 0.84 -14.09
C GLY A 13 9.34 1.10 -12.79
N ILE A 14 10.67 0.91 -12.78
CA ILE A 14 11.51 1.18 -11.60
C ILE A 14 11.48 2.66 -11.24
N MET A 15 11.67 3.54 -12.22
CA MET A 15 11.66 4.98 -12.00
C MET A 15 10.30 5.46 -11.48
N GLY A 16 9.20 4.92 -12.01
CA GLY A 16 7.85 5.19 -11.53
C GLY A 16 7.66 4.77 -10.08
N ILE A 17 8.04 3.53 -9.71
CA ILE A 17 7.96 3.05 -8.32
C ILE A 17 8.80 3.94 -7.38
N VAL A 18 10.06 4.19 -7.72
CA VAL A 18 10.96 4.99 -6.90
C VAL A 18 10.40 6.40 -6.73
N THR A 19 10.09 7.10 -7.82
CA THR A 19 9.57 8.47 -7.75
C THR A 19 8.29 8.57 -6.93
N LEU A 20 7.36 7.62 -7.08
CA LEU A 20 6.09 7.63 -6.34
C LEU A 20 6.29 7.30 -4.86
N LEU A 21 7.11 6.32 -4.49
CA LEU A 21 7.37 5.97 -3.09
C LEU A 21 8.16 7.04 -2.33
N LEU A 22 8.92 7.87 -3.04
CA LEU A 22 9.66 8.98 -2.43
C LEU A 22 8.76 10.19 -2.13
N ARG A 23 7.56 10.27 -2.72
CA ARG A 23 6.60 11.36 -2.49
C ARG A 23 5.92 11.18 -1.13
N PRO A 24 5.80 12.24 -0.31
CA PRO A 24 5.15 12.14 0.98
C PRO A 24 3.61 12.08 0.86
N TYR A 25 3.03 12.14 -0.33
CA TYR A 25 1.60 12.33 -0.54
C TYR A 25 0.90 11.03 -0.95
N HIS A 26 -0.21 10.71 -0.28
CA HIS A 26 -1.12 9.65 -0.72
C HIS A 26 -2.23 10.25 -1.60
N ASP A 27 -1.89 10.57 -2.84
CA ASP A 27 -2.79 11.18 -3.81
C ASP A 27 -3.23 10.21 -4.92
N GLY A 28 -4.01 10.69 -5.88
CA GLY A 28 -4.41 9.89 -7.05
C GLY A 28 -3.23 9.37 -7.86
N ALA A 29 -2.12 10.12 -7.92
CA ALA A 29 -0.94 9.68 -8.64
C ALA A 29 -0.24 8.51 -7.93
N LEU A 30 -0.14 8.52 -6.58
CA LEU A 30 0.35 7.35 -5.84
C LEU A 30 -0.63 6.16 -5.99
N ARG A 31 -1.93 6.41 -5.79
CA ARG A 31 -2.98 5.40 -5.80
C ARG A 31 -3.08 4.62 -7.12
N TYR A 32 -3.02 5.31 -8.25
CA TYR A 32 -3.14 4.68 -9.58
C TYR A 32 -1.78 4.43 -10.24
N GLY A 33 -0.82 5.33 -10.04
CA GLY A 33 0.51 5.26 -10.65
C GLY A 33 1.35 4.13 -10.07
N LEU A 34 1.23 3.83 -8.77
CA LEU A 34 2.03 2.77 -8.14
C LEU A 34 1.61 1.38 -8.65
N PRO A 35 0.32 0.97 -8.63
CA PRO A 35 -0.10 -0.28 -9.25
C PRO A 35 0.25 -0.36 -10.74
N ALA A 36 0.09 0.73 -11.49
CA ALA A 36 0.44 0.75 -12.92
C ALA A 36 1.93 0.53 -13.17
N SER A 37 2.79 1.15 -12.35
CA SER A 37 4.25 1.01 -12.45
C SER A 37 4.71 -0.40 -12.03
N ILE A 38 4.10 -0.97 -10.99
CA ILE A 38 4.31 -2.37 -10.59
C ILE A 38 3.88 -3.33 -11.70
N LEU A 39 2.71 -3.12 -12.30
CA LEU A 39 2.20 -3.95 -13.39
C LEU A 39 3.08 -3.87 -14.64
N CYS A 40 3.56 -2.66 -14.98
CA CYS A 40 4.48 -2.44 -16.09
C CYS A 40 5.81 -3.16 -15.87
N LEU A 41 6.40 -3.01 -14.67
CA LEU A 41 7.64 -3.70 -14.29
C LEU A 41 7.44 -5.22 -14.30
N TRP A 42 6.38 -5.72 -13.67
CA TRP A 42 6.09 -7.15 -13.63
C TRP A 42 5.90 -7.75 -15.02
N SER A 43 5.12 -7.09 -15.89
CA SER A 43 4.88 -7.56 -17.26
C SER A 43 6.17 -7.59 -18.09
N THR A 44 7.03 -6.60 -17.94
CA THR A 44 8.30 -6.53 -18.67
C THR A 44 9.32 -7.57 -18.19
N VAL A 45 9.38 -7.84 -16.87
CA VAL A 45 10.14 -8.97 -16.31
C VAL A 45 9.60 -10.30 -16.86
N LEU A 46 8.28 -10.50 -16.81
CA LEU A 46 7.63 -11.75 -17.22
C LEU A 46 7.87 -12.07 -18.70
N ILE A 47 7.75 -11.06 -19.58
CA ILE A 47 8.03 -11.22 -21.02
C ILE A 47 9.51 -11.54 -21.23
N SER A 48 10.42 -10.86 -20.52
CA SER A 48 11.87 -11.07 -20.66
C SER A 48 12.31 -12.46 -20.21
N LEU A 49 11.65 -13.02 -19.20
CA LEU A 49 11.96 -14.33 -18.62
C LEU A 49 11.03 -15.45 -19.11
N TRP A 50 10.21 -15.19 -20.14
CA TRP A 50 9.18 -16.13 -20.60
C TRP A 50 9.74 -17.47 -21.10
N ALA A 51 10.97 -17.47 -21.62
CA ALA A 51 11.65 -18.66 -22.11
C ALA A 51 11.99 -19.67 -20.99
N ASN A 52 12.17 -19.19 -19.75
CA ASN A 52 12.50 -20.07 -18.63
C ASN A 52 11.23 -20.45 -17.86
N ARG A 53 10.87 -21.74 -17.92
CA ARG A 53 9.66 -22.28 -17.27
C ARG A 53 9.64 -22.05 -15.76
N PHE A 54 10.79 -22.12 -15.08
CA PHE A 54 10.88 -21.92 -13.64
C PHE A 54 10.52 -20.48 -13.25
N TRP A 55 11.19 -19.50 -13.86
CA TRP A 55 10.93 -18.07 -13.60
C TRP A 55 9.53 -17.65 -14.02
N ARG A 56 9.03 -18.17 -15.15
CA ARG A 56 7.66 -17.90 -15.60
C ARG A 56 6.62 -18.34 -14.57
N VAL A 57 6.73 -19.58 -14.06
CA VAL A 57 5.81 -20.08 -13.05
C VAL A 57 5.92 -19.27 -11.75
N GLY A 58 7.15 -18.98 -11.29
CA GLY A 58 7.37 -18.16 -10.10
C GLY A 58 6.75 -16.77 -10.20
N LEU A 59 6.93 -16.08 -11.33
CA LEU A 59 6.39 -14.73 -11.55
C LEU A 59 4.87 -14.70 -11.67
N ILE A 60 4.25 -15.76 -12.20
CA ILE A 60 2.78 -15.91 -12.24
C ILE A 60 2.23 -16.25 -10.86
N ALA A 61 2.95 -17.07 -10.08
CA ALA A 61 2.55 -17.43 -8.72
C ALA A 61 2.62 -16.24 -7.76
N LEU A 62 3.56 -15.30 -7.95
CA LEU A 62 3.76 -14.14 -7.08
C LEU A 62 2.48 -13.31 -6.82
N PRO A 63 1.74 -12.80 -7.83
CA PRO A 63 0.50 -12.05 -7.58
C PRO A 63 -0.58 -12.92 -6.94
N LEU A 64 -0.63 -14.23 -7.24
CA LEU A 64 -1.57 -15.15 -6.60
C LEU A 64 -1.29 -15.26 -5.10
N ILE A 65 -0.01 -15.41 -4.73
CA ILE A 65 0.43 -15.43 -3.33
C ILE A 65 0.12 -14.10 -2.63
N ALA A 66 0.32 -12.97 -3.31
CA ALA A 66 0.02 -11.65 -2.76
C ALA A 66 -1.47 -11.43 -2.48
N VAL A 67 -2.36 -12.15 -3.17
CA VAL A 67 -3.82 -12.10 -2.94
C VAL A 67 -4.25 -13.00 -1.78
N LEU A 68 -3.48 -14.04 -1.42
CA LEU A 68 -3.85 -14.99 -0.36
C LEU A 68 -4.21 -14.34 0.99
N PRO A 69 -3.47 -13.33 1.51
CA PRO A 69 -3.83 -12.67 2.77
C PRO A 69 -5.26 -12.10 2.78
N PHE A 70 -5.75 -11.65 1.63
CA PHE A 70 -7.10 -11.09 1.49
C PHE A 70 -8.21 -12.15 1.41
N LEU A 71 -7.84 -13.40 1.14
CA LEU A 71 -8.75 -14.56 1.10
C LEU A 71 -8.82 -15.30 2.43
N LEU A 72 -7.97 -14.94 3.40
CA LEU A 72 -8.02 -15.52 4.74
C LEU A 72 -9.39 -15.26 5.40
N PRO A 73 -9.83 -16.17 6.29
CA PRO A 73 -11.05 -15.98 7.04
C PRO A 73 -10.99 -14.68 7.85
N GLY A 74 -12.12 -13.99 7.89
CA GLY A 74 -12.30 -12.82 8.73
C GLY A 74 -12.38 -13.22 10.20
N LYS A 75 -11.69 -12.46 11.06
CA LYS A 75 -11.84 -12.54 12.52
C LYS A 75 -12.18 -11.16 13.03
N LEU A 76 -12.91 -11.09 14.14
CA LEU A 76 -13.15 -9.82 14.85
C LEU A 76 -11.81 -9.12 15.11
N LEU A 77 -11.75 -7.82 14.80
CA LEU A 77 -10.58 -7.01 15.08
C LEU A 77 -10.45 -6.86 16.60
N ASP A 78 -9.32 -7.29 17.14
CA ASP A 78 -8.91 -7.00 18.51
C ASP A 78 -8.64 -5.50 18.63
N SER A 79 -9.59 -4.79 19.23
CA SER A 79 -9.56 -3.34 19.42
C SER A 79 -8.46 -2.90 20.39
N VAL A 80 -8.06 -3.75 21.33
CA VAL A 80 -6.98 -3.46 22.28
C VAL A 80 -5.64 -3.49 21.54
N ALA A 81 -5.37 -4.56 20.79
CA ALA A 81 -4.17 -4.67 19.98
C ALA A 81 -4.10 -3.58 18.89
N LEU A 82 -5.23 -3.30 18.23
CA LEU A 82 -5.31 -2.27 17.20
C LEU A 82 -5.05 -0.87 17.76
N ARG A 83 -5.62 -0.54 18.94
CA ARG A 83 -5.36 0.73 19.63
C ARG A 83 -3.91 0.85 20.06
N ALA A 84 -3.31 -0.21 20.58
CA ALA A 84 -1.90 -0.21 20.97
C ALA A 84 -1.00 0.04 19.75
N GLY A 85 -1.20 -0.71 18.66
CA GLY A 85 -0.45 -0.52 17.41
C GLY A 85 -0.67 0.86 16.78
N TYR A 86 -1.88 1.41 16.89
CA TYR A 86 -2.19 2.76 16.44
C TYR A 86 -1.41 3.82 17.22
N VAL A 87 -1.42 3.77 18.55
CA VAL A 87 -0.68 4.72 19.40
C VAL A 87 0.82 4.61 19.17
N GLU A 88 1.34 3.39 19.00
CA GLU A 88 2.75 3.19 18.66
C GLU A 88 3.10 3.77 17.29
N GLY A 89 2.23 3.56 16.30
CA GLY A 89 2.36 4.17 14.98
C GLY A 89 2.39 5.70 15.03
N LEU A 90 1.56 6.33 15.89
CA LEU A 90 1.57 7.78 16.08
C LEU A 90 2.92 8.27 16.64
N ARG A 91 3.44 7.60 17.68
CA ARG A 91 4.75 7.92 18.28
C ARG A 91 5.89 7.78 17.29
N GLY A 92 5.78 6.85 16.34
CA GLY A 92 6.75 6.69 15.24
C GLY A 92 6.92 7.91 14.35
N PHE A 93 6.01 8.89 14.42
CA PHE A 93 6.11 10.17 13.71
C PHE A 93 6.66 11.32 14.56
N ASP A 94 7.07 11.06 15.81
CA ASP A 94 7.72 12.09 16.63
C ASP A 94 8.99 12.61 15.93
N GLY A 95 9.07 13.93 15.76
CA GLY A 95 10.17 14.59 15.04
C GLY A 95 10.04 14.59 13.51
N VAL A 96 9.01 13.98 12.93
CA VAL A 96 8.73 14.08 11.49
C VAL A 96 8.21 15.48 11.15
N GLY A 97 8.78 16.09 10.12
CA GLY A 97 8.39 17.44 9.68
C GLY A 97 6.93 17.52 9.21
N TYR A 98 6.26 18.62 9.55
CA TYR A 98 4.91 18.87 9.07
C TYR A 98 4.92 19.24 7.58
N ILE A 99 4.21 18.47 6.76
CA ILE A 99 4.00 18.78 5.33
C ILE A 99 2.51 18.62 5.05
N TRP A 100 1.84 19.70 4.65
CA TRP A 100 0.42 19.68 4.32
C TRP A 100 0.10 18.63 3.24
N GLY A 101 -0.78 17.67 3.52
CA GLY A 101 -1.08 16.51 2.67
C GLY A 101 -0.14 15.32 2.84
N GLY A 102 0.81 15.38 3.76
CA GLY A 102 1.84 14.35 3.98
C GLY A 102 1.32 13.13 4.76
N GLU A 103 1.78 11.94 4.37
CA GLU A 103 1.43 10.62 4.94
C GLU A 103 2.65 9.69 5.10
N SER A 104 3.85 10.26 5.26
CA SER A 104 5.10 9.49 5.27
C SER A 104 6.08 9.97 6.35
N SER A 105 7.14 9.20 6.58
CA SER A 105 8.24 9.59 7.48
C SER A 105 9.04 10.82 7.02
N ARG A 106 8.80 11.31 5.79
CA ARG A 106 9.43 12.52 5.25
C ARG A 106 8.57 13.77 5.40
N GLY A 107 7.32 13.59 5.81
CA GLY A 107 6.32 14.63 5.80
C GLY A 107 4.98 14.06 6.18
N ILE A 108 4.42 14.58 7.26
CA ILE A 108 3.14 14.15 7.82
C ILE A 108 2.25 15.38 8.05
N ASP A 109 0.94 15.26 7.81
CA ASP A 109 -0.03 16.28 8.20
C ASP A 109 -0.98 15.77 9.30
N CYS A 110 -1.89 16.64 9.73
CA CYS A 110 -2.84 16.34 10.79
C CYS A 110 -3.82 15.20 10.47
N ALA A 111 -4.13 14.96 9.19
CA ALA A 111 -5.06 13.92 8.76
C ALA A 111 -4.35 12.62 8.36
N GLY A 112 -3.16 12.74 7.79
CA GLY A 112 -2.26 11.68 7.38
C GLY A 112 -1.63 10.97 8.56
N LEU A 113 -1.36 11.67 9.65
CA LEU A 113 -0.86 11.07 10.90
C LEU A 113 -1.78 9.94 11.41
N PRO A 114 -3.06 10.18 11.74
CA PRO A 114 -3.95 9.12 12.20
C PRO A 114 -4.24 8.06 11.11
N ARG A 115 -4.37 8.47 9.84
CA ARG A 115 -4.60 7.52 8.73
C ARG A 115 -3.44 6.54 8.56
N ARG A 116 -2.22 7.05 8.58
CA ARG A 116 -1.02 6.25 8.39
C ARG A 116 -0.83 5.29 9.55
N ALA A 117 -0.91 5.78 10.79
CA ALA A 117 -0.81 4.95 11.99
C ALA A 117 -1.89 3.85 12.01
N PHE A 118 -3.13 4.16 11.62
CA PHE A 118 -4.21 3.18 11.58
C PHE A 118 -3.99 2.10 10.52
N ARG A 119 -3.55 2.47 9.31
CA ARG A 119 -3.18 1.49 8.28
C ARG A 119 -2.03 0.60 8.75
N ASP A 120 -0.98 1.17 9.34
CA ASP A 120 0.15 0.37 9.82
C ASP A 120 -0.29 -0.62 10.91
N ALA A 121 -1.19 -0.22 11.81
CA ALA A 121 -1.75 -1.09 12.84
C ALA A 121 -2.64 -2.23 12.25
N LEU A 122 -3.49 -1.92 11.28
CA LEU A 122 -4.30 -2.93 10.56
C LEU A 122 -3.43 -3.94 9.83
N PHE A 123 -2.39 -3.48 9.14
CA PHE A 123 -1.46 -4.35 8.44
C PHE A 123 -0.73 -5.28 9.43
N HIS A 124 -0.23 -4.73 10.53
CA HIS A 124 0.43 -5.51 11.58
C HIS A 124 -0.50 -6.59 12.15
N GLN A 125 -1.75 -6.24 12.49
CA GLN A 125 -2.74 -7.19 12.97
C GLN A 125 -3.13 -8.25 11.94
N GLY A 126 -3.19 -7.89 10.65
CA GLY A 126 -3.40 -8.82 9.55
C GLY A 126 -2.28 -9.86 9.50
N VAL A 127 -1.03 -9.42 9.59
CA VAL A 127 0.17 -10.29 9.54
C VAL A 127 0.25 -11.19 10.77
N THR A 128 0.15 -10.64 11.98
CA THR A 128 0.32 -11.42 13.22
C THR A 128 -0.87 -12.32 13.53
N GLY A 129 -2.10 -11.87 13.24
CA GLY A 129 -3.32 -12.62 13.51
C GLY A 129 -3.80 -13.52 12.36
N MET A 130 -3.12 -13.46 11.20
CA MET A 130 -3.59 -14.02 9.93
C MET A 130 -5.06 -13.66 9.68
N ASN A 131 -5.40 -12.39 9.89
CA ASN A 131 -6.79 -11.91 9.87
C ASN A 131 -7.11 -11.28 8.51
N GLY A 132 -7.94 -11.96 7.72
CA GLY A 132 -8.36 -11.47 6.41
C GLY A 132 -9.15 -10.15 6.47
N ASP A 133 -9.91 -9.89 7.53
CA ASP A 133 -10.66 -8.64 7.68
C ASP A 133 -9.71 -7.45 7.90
N ALA A 134 -8.64 -7.65 8.66
CA ALA A 134 -7.63 -6.62 8.86
C ALA A 134 -6.91 -6.25 7.54
N PHE A 135 -6.57 -7.25 6.70
CA PHE A 135 -6.01 -7.00 5.37
C PHE A 135 -7.00 -6.30 4.43
N ARG A 136 -8.24 -6.77 4.39
CA ARG A 136 -9.29 -6.15 3.56
C ARG A 136 -9.53 -4.71 3.97
N GLU A 137 -9.55 -4.41 5.27
CA GLU A 137 -9.76 -3.05 5.74
C GLU A 137 -8.54 -2.16 5.57
N TRP A 138 -7.34 -2.70 5.73
CA TRP A 138 -6.10 -2.03 5.34
C TRP A 138 -6.13 -1.60 3.86
N ALA A 139 -6.48 -2.52 2.96
CA ALA A 139 -6.58 -2.22 1.53
C ALA A 139 -7.72 -1.25 1.23
N ARG A 140 -8.86 -1.35 1.93
CA ARG A 140 -9.97 -0.41 1.79
C ARG A 140 -9.53 1.00 2.18
N GLN A 141 -8.81 1.16 3.29
CA GLN A 141 -8.25 2.44 3.73
C GLN A 141 -7.22 2.99 2.73
N TRP A 142 -6.35 2.13 2.19
CA TRP A 142 -5.38 2.52 1.17
C TRP A 142 -6.06 2.99 -0.12
N TRP A 143 -7.12 2.28 -0.54
CA TRP A 143 -7.82 2.57 -1.78
C TRP A 143 -8.78 3.75 -1.66
N PHE A 144 -9.61 3.82 -0.61
CA PHE A 144 -10.66 4.85 -0.48
C PHE A 144 -10.26 6.03 0.39
N ASP A 145 -8.97 6.36 0.43
CA ASP A 145 -8.45 7.44 1.25
C ASP A 145 -9.28 8.73 1.10
N THR A 146 -10.01 9.06 2.17
CA THR A 146 -10.90 10.21 2.26
C THR A 146 -10.08 11.40 2.70
N ARG A 147 -9.99 12.43 1.85
CA ARG A 147 -9.45 13.76 2.23
C ARG A 147 -10.05 14.18 3.58
N ALA A 148 -9.30 14.89 4.43
CA ALA A 148 -9.76 15.35 5.76
C ALA A 148 -11.19 15.93 5.77
N LYS A 149 -11.56 16.67 4.72
CA LYS A 149 -12.91 17.23 4.52
C LYS A 149 -14.02 16.17 4.43
N ALA A 150 -13.74 15.00 3.86
CA ALA A 150 -14.66 13.88 3.75
C ALA A 150 -14.75 13.06 5.06
N MET A 151 -13.68 13.02 5.87
CA MET A 151 -13.72 12.44 7.22
C MET A 151 -14.58 13.26 8.18
N GLY A 152 -14.48 14.59 8.14
CA GLY A 152 -15.35 15.47 8.93
C GLY A 152 -16.83 15.43 8.51
N ALA A 153 -17.13 14.95 7.29
CA ALA A 153 -18.48 14.86 6.73
C ALA A 153 -19.11 13.45 6.83
N GLY A 154 -18.47 12.50 7.53
CA GLY A 154 -19.01 11.13 7.68
C GLY A 154 -19.03 10.30 6.39
N TYR A 155 -18.17 10.62 5.41
CA TYR A 155 -18.19 9.95 4.11
C TYR A 155 -17.96 8.45 4.26
N ARG A 156 -18.95 7.65 3.81
CA ARG A 156 -18.96 6.18 3.89
C ARG A 156 -18.86 5.59 5.30
N GLY A 157 -19.15 6.38 6.34
CA GLY A 157 -19.13 5.90 7.73
C GLY A 157 -17.75 5.92 8.38
N PHE A 158 -16.80 6.71 7.87
CA PHE A 158 -15.57 7.05 8.60
C PHE A 158 -15.75 8.37 9.38
N PRO A 159 -15.19 8.50 10.61
CA PRO A 159 -14.54 7.47 11.43
C PRO A 159 -15.59 6.72 12.26
N ARG A 160 -15.65 5.40 12.14
CA ARG A 160 -16.36 4.52 13.09
C ARG A 160 -15.32 3.76 13.89
#